data_AF-A0A523FTF4-F1
#
_entry.id   AF-A0A523FTF4-F1
#
_cell.length_a   1.000
_cell.length_b   1.000
_cell.length_c   1.000
_cell.angle_alpha   90.00
_cell.angle_beta   90.00
_cell.angle_gamma   90.00
#
_symmetry.space_group_name_H-M   'P 1'
#
loop_
_entity.id
_entity.type
_entity.pdbx_description
1 polymer ?
#
loop_
_entity_poly.entity_id
_entity_poly.type
_entity_poly.pdbx_seq_one_letter_code
_entity_poly.pdbx_strand_id
1 'polypeptide(L)'
;ARSIPVAQRISERFADIQRQHDIGELKIKISGCINACGHHHVGHIGILGVDKKGTEYYQITLGGSADENSALGRIVGPAFSYDDVTDAVETIVNVYLAQRRDGEKFNATYNRVGLGPFKEKLYGAD
;
A
#
# COMPACT_ATOMS: atom_id res chain seq x y z
N ALA A 1 -5.93 16.23 -2.10
CA ALA A 1 -6.18 15.13 -1.15
C ALA A 1 -5.24 15.23 0.04
N ARG A 2 -5.74 14.95 1.25
CA ARG A 2 -4.99 15.08 2.50
C ARG A 2 -4.24 13.79 2.85
N SER A 3 -2.96 13.87 3.17
CA SER A 3 -2.15 12.70 3.55
C SER A 3 -2.19 12.39 5.05
N ILE A 4 -2.19 13.41 5.92
CA ILE A 4 -2.09 13.23 7.38
C ILE A 4 -3.24 12.38 7.95
N PRO A 5 -4.53 12.66 7.64
CA PRO A 5 -5.63 11.89 8.21
C PRO A 5 -5.62 10.43 7.75
N VAL A 6 -5.19 10.15 6.51
CA VAL A 6 -5.03 8.77 6.01
C VAL A 6 -3.88 8.06 6.73
N ALA A 7 -2.75 8.74 6.92
CA ALA A 7 -1.62 8.20 7.66
C ALA A 7 -2.00 7.83 9.10
N GLN A 8 -2.75 8.71 9.78
CA GLN A 8 -3.23 8.46 11.14
C GLN A 8 -4.16 7.25 11.19
N ARG A 9 -5.16 7.16 10.30
CA ARG A 9 -6.07 6.00 10.21
C ARG A 9 -5.33 4.68 9.98
N ILE A 10 -4.30 4.69 9.13
CA ILE A 10 -3.45 3.51 8.89
C ILE A 10 -2.65 3.18 10.15
N SER A 11 -1.98 4.15 10.78
CA SER A 11 -1.23 3.93 12.01
C SER A 11 -2.10 3.37 13.14
N GLU A 12 -3.32 3.87 13.30
CA GLU A 12 -4.30 3.36 14.27
C GLU A 12 -4.75 1.93 13.94
N ARG A 13 -5.03 1.64 12.66
CA ARG A 13 -5.43 0.29 12.19
C ARG A 13 -4.38 -0.77 12.50
N PHE A 14 -3.09 -0.42 12.41
CA PHE A 14 -1.96 -1.31 12.63
C PHE A 14 -1.24 -1.02 13.96
N ALA A 15 -1.91 -0.47 14.96
CA ALA A 15 -1.29 -0.08 16.24
C ALA A 15 -0.92 -1.27 17.14
N ASP A 16 -1.51 -2.46 16.91
CA ASP A 16 -1.22 -3.66 17.70
C ASP A 16 0.23 -4.15 17.49
N ILE A 17 0.97 -4.26 18.59
CA ILE A 17 2.41 -4.58 18.57
C ILE A 17 2.66 -6.01 18.09
N GLN A 18 1.84 -6.97 18.50
CA GLN A 18 2.02 -8.37 18.09
C GLN A 18 1.83 -8.49 16.58
N ARG A 19 0.80 -7.84 16.05
CA ARG A 19 0.55 -7.75 14.62
C ARG A 19 1.68 -7.05 13.85
N GLN A 20 2.28 -5.99 14.40
CA GLN A 20 3.45 -5.35 13.78
C GLN A 20 4.65 -6.31 13.71
N HIS A 21 4.90 -7.08 14.77
CA HIS A 21 5.93 -8.13 14.76
C HIS A 21 5.64 -9.19 13.71
N ASP A 22 4.39 -9.64 13.62
CA ASP A 22 3.99 -10.62 12.61
C ASP A 22 4.18 -10.07 11.19
N ILE A 23 3.83 -8.81 10.92
CA ILE A 23 4.00 -8.19 9.60
C ILE A 23 5.47 -8.05 9.21
N GLY A 24 6.31 -7.65 10.16
CA GLY A 24 7.72 -7.32 9.92
C GLY A 24 7.89 -5.98 9.19
N GLU A 25 9.03 -5.81 8.53
CA GLU A 25 9.37 -4.55 7.85
C GLU A 25 8.45 -4.26 6.66
N LEU A 26 7.60 -3.23 6.80
CA LEU A 26 6.69 -2.76 5.75
C LEU A 26 6.75 -1.22 5.64
N LYS A 27 7.16 -0.72 4.47
CA LYS A 27 7.29 0.72 4.22
C LYS A 27 6.06 1.24 3.48
N ILE A 28 5.16 1.90 4.19
CA ILE A 28 4.02 2.62 3.61
C ILE A 28 4.43 4.08 3.40
N LYS A 29 4.27 4.59 2.18
CA LYS A 29 4.65 5.96 1.82
C LYS A 29 3.47 6.69 1.18
N ILE A 30 3.14 7.86 1.72
CA ILE A 30 1.93 8.60 1.35
C ILE A 30 2.31 10.00 0.86
N SER A 31 1.72 10.43 -0.26
CA SER A 31 1.80 11.81 -0.75
C SER A 31 0.40 12.34 -1.00
N GLY A 32 0.11 13.58 -0.57
CA GLY A 32 -1.21 14.19 -0.79
C GLY A 32 -1.46 14.66 -2.23
N CYS A 33 -0.40 14.75 -3.04
CA CYS A 33 -0.44 15.15 -4.45
C CYS A 33 0.73 14.54 -5.25
N ILE A 34 0.71 14.78 -6.56
CA ILE A 34 1.67 14.23 -7.55
C ILE A 34 3.12 14.67 -7.35
N ASN A 35 3.36 15.75 -6.60
CA ASN A 35 4.72 16.24 -6.31
C ASN A 35 5.56 15.25 -5.48
N ALA A 36 4.93 14.20 -4.95
CA ALA A 36 5.61 13.05 -4.36
C ALA A 36 6.58 13.36 -3.20
N CYS A 37 6.32 14.40 -2.40
CA CYS A 37 7.17 14.77 -1.25
C CYS A 37 7.32 13.63 -0.21
N GLY A 38 6.34 12.73 -0.12
CA GLY A 38 6.40 11.52 0.71
C GLY A 38 7.03 10.31 0.02
N HIS A 39 7.51 10.46 -1.22
CA HIS A 39 8.14 9.42 -2.04
C HIS A 39 7.28 8.16 -2.23
N HIS A 40 5.98 8.34 -2.48
CA HIS A 40 5.03 7.23 -2.60
C HIS A 40 5.41 6.19 -3.67
N HIS A 41 6.04 6.62 -4.77
CA HIS A 41 6.49 5.71 -5.85
C HIS A 41 7.48 4.62 -5.40
N VAL A 42 8.19 4.82 -4.29
CA VAL A 42 9.22 3.91 -3.77
C VAL A 42 8.85 3.34 -2.39
N GLY A 43 7.56 3.39 -2.03
CA GLY A 43 7.03 2.62 -0.90
C GLY A 43 6.71 1.19 -1.30
N HIS A 44 6.85 0.25 -0.38
CA HIS A 44 6.31 -1.12 -0.56
C HIS A 44 4.82 -1.03 -0.90
N ILE A 45 4.12 -0.17 -0.15
CA ILE A 45 2.78 0.34 -0.44
C ILE A 45 2.89 1.85 -0.60
N GLY A 46 2.73 2.33 -1.82
CA GLY A 46 2.65 3.75 -2.15
C GLY A 46 1.20 4.22 -2.20
N ILE A 47 0.91 5.39 -1.64
CA ILE A 47 -0.41 6.01 -1.66
C ILE A 47 -0.29 7.44 -2.20
N LEU A 48 -0.95 7.70 -3.32
CA LEU A 48 -1.04 9.01 -3.96
C LEU A 48 -2.46 9.56 -3.79
N GLY A 49 -2.58 10.68 -3.11
CA GLY A 49 -3.78 11.49 -3.08
C GLY A 49 -4.04 12.15 -4.43
N VAL A 50 -5.26 12.00 -4.94
CA VAL A 50 -5.78 12.59 -6.18
C VAL A 50 -7.02 13.40 -5.83
N ASP A 51 -7.11 14.63 -6.31
CA ASP A 51 -8.33 15.43 -6.21
C ASP A 51 -9.07 15.40 -7.55
N LYS A 52 -10.35 15.04 -7.53
CA LYS A 52 -11.23 15.12 -8.68
C LYS A 52 -12.47 15.91 -8.30
N LYS A 53 -12.51 17.18 -8.74
CA LYS A 53 -13.63 18.11 -8.51
C LYS A 53 -13.96 18.27 -7.01
N GLY A 54 -12.94 18.38 -6.16
CA GLY A 54 -13.10 18.53 -4.71
C GLY A 54 -13.40 17.23 -3.97
N THR A 55 -13.46 16.10 -4.67
CA THR A 55 -13.53 14.76 -4.04
C THR A 55 -12.15 14.14 -4.01
N GLU A 56 -11.74 13.68 -2.83
CA GLU A 56 -10.44 13.05 -2.59
C GLU A 56 -10.49 11.56 -2.90
N TYR A 57 -9.53 11.09 -3.70
CA TYR A 57 -9.29 9.69 -4.01
C TYR A 57 -7.83 9.34 -3.71
N TYR A 58 -7.55 8.04 -3.55
CA TYR A 58 -6.24 7.53 -3.17
C TYR A 58 -5.83 6.39 -4.09
N GLN A 59 -4.86 6.68 -4.97
CA GLN A 59 -4.27 5.70 -5.86
C GLN A 59 -3.20 4.90 -5.11
N ILE A 60 -3.32 3.57 -5.13
CA ILE A 60 -2.34 2.67 -4.52
C ILE A 60 -1.37 2.13 -5.58
N THR A 61 -0.08 2.07 -5.23
CA THR A 61 0.97 1.38 -5.96
C THR A 61 1.68 0.35 -5.08
N LEU A 62 2.12 -0.79 -5.64
CA LEU A 62 2.80 -1.86 -4.90
C LEU A 62 4.16 -2.22 -5.49
N GLY A 63 5.07 -2.64 -4.61
CA GLY A 63 6.39 -3.18 -4.97
C GLY A 63 7.47 -2.12 -5.18
N GLY A 64 7.25 -0.89 -4.72
CA GLY A 64 8.29 0.14 -4.76
C GLY A 64 9.40 -0.11 -3.74
N SER A 65 10.61 0.29 -4.07
CA SER A 65 11.76 0.27 -3.17
C SER A 65 12.77 1.37 -3.52
N ALA A 66 13.42 1.93 -2.49
CA ALA A 66 14.52 2.89 -2.60
C ALA A 66 15.84 2.35 -2.02
N ASP A 67 15.91 1.03 -1.78
CA ASP A 67 17.12 0.35 -1.34
C ASP A 67 18.01 -0.04 -2.55
N GLU A 68 18.99 -0.91 -2.33
CA GLU A 68 19.89 -1.40 -3.38
C GLU A 68 19.17 -2.15 -4.51
N ASN A 69 17.95 -2.65 -4.26
CA ASN A 69 17.07 -3.29 -5.23
C ASN A 69 15.95 -2.33 -5.64
N SER A 70 16.34 -1.13 -6.07
CA SER A 70 15.41 -0.04 -6.36
C SER A 70 14.37 -0.42 -7.40
N ALA A 71 13.11 -0.07 -7.14
CA ALA A 71 11.99 -0.34 -8.02
C ALA A 71 10.91 0.73 -7.85
N LEU A 72 10.20 1.04 -8.94
CA LEU A 72 9.00 1.86 -8.87
C LEU A 72 7.78 0.98 -8.62
N GLY A 73 6.90 1.41 -7.72
CA GLY A 73 5.65 0.75 -7.45
C GLY A 73 4.72 0.75 -8.66
N ARG A 74 3.95 -0.33 -8.82
CA ARG A 74 2.98 -0.48 -9.91
C ARG A 74 1.57 -0.18 -9.43
N ILE A 75 0.82 0.58 -10.22
CA ILE A 75 -0.60 0.87 -9.97
C ILE A 75 -1.38 -0.45 -9.89
N VAL A 76 -2.14 -0.63 -8.81
CA VAL A 76 -2.89 -1.87 -8.56
C VAL A 76 -4.21 -1.90 -9.32
N GLY A 77 -4.85 -0.74 -9.48
CA GLY A 77 -6.18 -0.60 -10.07
C GLY A 77 -6.75 0.81 -9.84
N PRO A 78 -8.08 0.99 -9.92
CA PRO A 78 -8.74 2.27 -9.64
C PRO A 78 -8.39 2.85 -8.26
N ALA A 79 -8.55 4.17 -8.11
CA ALA A 79 -8.30 4.83 -6.83
C ALA A 79 -9.46 4.59 -5.83
N PHE A 80 -9.12 4.49 -4.55
CA PHE A 80 -10.07 4.31 -3.44
C PHE A 80 -10.59 5.64 -2.92
N SER A 81 -11.76 5.64 -2.29
CA SER A 81 -12.24 6.80 -1.53
C SER A 81 -11.41 7.01 -0.25
N TYR A 82 -11.60 8.15 0.41
CA TYR A 82 -11.02 8.39 1.74
C TYR A 82 -11.41 7.33 2.77
N ASP A 83 -12.62 6.79 2.66
CA ASP A 83 -13.13 5.83 3.63
C ASP A 83 -12.63 4.41 3.37
N ASP A 84 -12.41 4.06 2.10
CA ASP A 84 -12.02 2.70 1.69
C ASP A 84 -10.50 2.49 1.68
N VAL A 85 -9.68 3.55 1.60
CA VAL A 85 -8.23 3.41 1.44
C VAL A 85 -7.56 2.64 2.59
N THR A 86 -8.03 2.82 3.83
CA THR A 86 -7.48 2.08 4.97
C THR A 86 -7.80 0.59 4.89
N ASP A 87 -9.00 0.23 4.42
CA ASP A 87 -9.41 -1.17 4.26
C ASP A 87 -8.71 -1.83 3.06
N ALA A 88 -8.41 -1.06 2.02
CA ALA A 88 -7.57 -1.53 0.93
C ALA A 88 -6.15 -1.88 1.42
N VAL A 89 -5.55 -1.05 2.28
CA VAL A 89 -4.23 -1.34 2.87
C VAL A 89 -4.27 -2.59 3.76
N GLU A 90 -5.29 -2.73 4.61
CA GLU A 90 -5.55 -3.94 5.40
C GLU A 90 -5.61 -5.19 4.52
N THR A 91 -6.36 -5.12 3.42
CA THR A 91 -6.49 -6.20 2.45
C THR A 91 -5.14 -6.57 1.82
N ILE A 92 -4.35 -5.57 1.42
CA ILE A 92 -3.01 -5.79 0.85
C ILE A 92 -2.09 -6.50 1.86
N VAL A 93 -2.10 -6.07 3.12
CA VAL A 93 -1.30 -6.71 4.18
C VAL A 93 -1.75 -8.15 4.40
N ASN A 94 -3.05 -8.41 4.44
CA ASN A 94 -3.59 -9.76 4.60
C ASN A 94 -3.21 -10.68 3.43
N VAL A 95 -3.21 -10.17 2.19
CA VAL A 95 -2.71 -10.92 1.02
C VAL A 95 -1.22 -11.23 1.16
N TYR A 96 -0.42 -10.25 1.56
CA TYR A 96 1.00 -10.47 1.81
C TYR A 96 1.21 -11.57 2.87
N LEU A 97 0.55 -11.49 4.02
CA LEU A 97 0.68 -12.49 5.08
C LEU A 97 0.20 -13.89 4.67
N ALA A 98 -0.84 -13.97 3.84
CA ALA A 98 -1.34 -15.25 3.33
C ALA A 98 -0.44 -15.87 2.25
N GLN A 99 0.26 -15.03 1.48
CA GLN A 99 1.09 -15.49 0.36
C GLN A 99 2.56 -15.67 0.74
N ARG A 100 3.06 -15.00 1.78
CA ARG A 100 4.46 -15.05 2.18
C ARG A 100 4.86 -16.46 2.63
N ARG A 101 6.09 -16.82 2.33
CA ARG A 101 6.79 -17.97 2.93
C ARG A 101 7.40 -17.54 4.25
N ASP A 102 7.83 -18.51 5.05
CA ASP A 102 8.41 -18.24 6.37
C ASP A 102 9.58 -17.23 6.28
N GLY A 103 9.50 -16.18 7.09
CA GLY A 103 10.45 -15.06 7.10
C GLY A 103 10.49 -14.15 5.86
N GLU A 104 9.64 -14.36 4.85
CA GLU A 104 9.67 -13.61 3.60
C GLU A 104 9.14 -12.17 3.80
N LYS A 105 9.93 -11.16 3.41
CA LYS A 105 9.52 -9.74 3.44
C LYS A 105 8.48 -9.43 2.35
N PHE A 106 7.81 -8.28 2.49
CA PHE A 106 6.78 -7.83 1.54
C PHE A 106 7.24 -7.83 0.08
N ASN A 107 8.34 -7.12 -0.25
CA ASN A 107 8.78 -7.01 -1.64
C ASN A 107 9.27 -8.34 -2.22
N ALA A 108 9.84 -9.22 -1.41
CA ALA A 108 10.20 -10.58 -1.84
C ALA A 108 8.93 -11.38 -2.21
N THR A 109 7.90 -11.33 -1.35
CA THR A 109 6.60 -11.95 -1.62
C THR A 109 5.98 -11.39 -2.89
N TYR A 110 5.91 -10.06 -3.02
CA TYR A 110 5.35 -9.37 -4.18
C TYR A 110 6.08 -9.73 -5.48
N ASN A 111 7.42 -9.75 -5.47
CA ASN A 111 8.20 -10.11 -6.66
C ASN A 111 7.96 -11.55 -7.11
N ARG A 112 7.67 -12.46 -6.17
CA ARG A 112 7.41 -13.87 -6.45
C ARG A 112 5.99 -14.13 -6.95
N VAL A 113 4.97 -13.56 -6.32
CA VAL A 113 3.56 -13.83 -6.65
C VAL A 113 2.98 -12.84 -7.66
N GLY A 114 3.66 -11.72 -7.88
CA GLY A 114 3.22 -10.64 -8.74
C GLY A 114 2.01 -9.86 -8.18
N LEU A 115 1.45 -9.00 -9.03
CA LEU A 115 0.33 -8.12 -8.68
C LEU A 115 -1.02 -8.85 -8.61
N GLY A 116 -1.14 -10.02 -9.23
CA GLY A 116 -2.40 -10.74 -9.45
C GLY A 116 -3.21 -10.97 -8.17
N PRO A 117 -2.66 -11.66 -7.15
CA PRO A 117 -3.39 -11.96 -5.91
C PRO A 117 -3.87 -10.70 -5.16
N PHE A 118 -3.09 -9.61 -5.24
CA PHE A 118 -3.46 -8.33 -4.61
C PHE A 118 -4.61 -7.66 -5.34
N LYS A 119 -4.54 -7.62 -6.68
CA LYS A 119 -5.60 -7.05 -7.52
C LYS A 119 -6.91 -7.83 -7.32
N GLU A 120 -6.85 -9.15 -7.36
CA GLU A 120 -8.02 -10.02 -7.20
C GLU A 120 -8.74 -9.79 -5.87
N LYS A 121 -8.00 -9.66 -4.76
CA LYS A 121 -8.62 -9.43 -3.44
C LYS A 121 -9.16 -8.02 -3.25
N LEU A 122 -8.63 -7.03 -3.96
CA LEU A 122 -9.09 -5.65 -3.87
C LEU A 122 -10.31 -5.37 -4.75
N TYR A 123 -10.40 -6.01 -5.92
CA TYR A 123 -11.41 -5.66 -6.95
C TYR A 123 -12.27 -6.85 -7.41
N GLY A 124 -12.01 -8.06 -6.94
CA GLY A 124 -12.62 -9.29 -7.43
C GLY A 124 -11.81 -9.95 -8.56
N ALA A 125 -12.19 -11.19 -8.91
CA ALA A 125 -11.69 -11.83 -10.11
C ALA A 125 -12.35 -11.17 -11.34
N ASP A 126 -11.53 -10.83 -12.34
CA ASP A 126 -12.00 -10.36 -13.66
C ASP A 126 -12.74 -11.50 -14.40
#